data_AF-F4X9W7-F1
#
_entry.id   AF-F4X9W7-F1
#
_cell.length_a   1.000
_cell.length_b   1.000
_cell.length_c   1.000
_cell.angle_alpha   90.00
_cell.angle_beta   90.00
_cell.angle_gamma   90.00
#
_symmetry.space_group_name_H-M   'P 1'
#
loop_
_entity.id
_entity.type
_entity.pdbx_description
1 polymer ?
#
loop_
_entity_poly.entity_id
_entity_poly.type
_entity_poly.pdbx_seq_one_letter_code
_entity_poly.pdbx_strand_id
1 'polypeptide(L)'
;MGLPKEKHHLHIELTAEQYQQLCRQAKLCGLCKRAYIVRLIDGTPIRARPSQEIKNLRTEIHHIGNNINQIARSVNAGIATAEDARRGLFLLDKVYELMYQVANP
;
A
#
# COMPACT_ATOMS: atom_id res chain seq x y z
N MET A 1 7.31 11.47 25.56
CA MET A 1 8.37 10.67 24.93
C MET A 1 8.55 9.41 25.76
N GLY A 2 8.36 8.22 25.19
CA GLY A 2 8.61 6.97 25.91
C GLY A 2 10.11 6.74 26.07
N LEU A 3 10.55 6.32 27.24
CA LEU A 3 11.94 5.95 27.51
C LEU A 3 12.41 4.89 26.50
N PRO A 4 13.68 4.94 26.05
CA PRO A 4 14.22 3.93 25.14
C PRO A 4 14.16 2.55 25.83
N LYS A 5 13.46 1.60 25.20
CA LYS A 5 13.42 0.21 25.68
C LYS A 5 14.79 -0.42 25.52
N GLU A 6 15.23 -1.15 26.54
CA GLU A 6 16.45 -1.94 26.51
C GLU A 6 16.43 -2.91 25.31
N LYS A 7 17.56 -3.07 24.64
CA LYS A 7 17.70 -3.93 23.47
C LYS A 7 18.74 -5.00 23.76
N HIS A 8 18.37 -6.26 23.55
CA HIS A 8 19.29 -7.39 23.61
C HIS A 8 19.68 -7.81 22.19
N HIS A 9 20.97 -8.12 22.01
CA HIS A 9 21.46 -8.77 20.80
C HIS A 9 21.14 -10.26 20.87
N LEU A 10 20.63 -10.80 19.77
CA LEU A 10 20.26 -12.21 19.65
C LEU A 10 21.17 -12.87 18.62
N HIS A 11 21.85 -13.94 19.03
CA HIS A 11 22.56 -14.85 18.12
C HIS A 11 21.67 -16.07 17.85
N ILE A 12 21.53 -16.45 16.57
CA ILE A 12 20.77 -17.62 16.15
C ILE A 12 21.58 -18.42 15.14
N GLU A 13 21.58 -19.74 15.30
CA GLU A 13 22.10 -20.67 14.30
C GLU A 13 20.93 -21.19 13.46
N LEU A 14 21.13 -21.23 12.14
CA LEU A 14 20.12 -21.67 11.18
C LEU A 14 20.79 -22.60 10.18
N THR A 15 20.08 -23.64 9.74
CA THR A 15 20.50 -24.38 8.54
C THR A 15 20.49 -23.46 7.33
N ALA A 16 21.18 -23.86 6.25
CA ALA A 16 21.17 -23.10 5.00
C ALA A 16 19.74 -22.89 4.47
N GLU A 17 18.89 -23.91 4.54
CA GLU A 17 17.49 -23.87 4.10
C GLU A 17 16.67 -22.90 4.95
N GLN A 18 16.84 -22.93 6.28
CA GLN A 18 16.15 -22.03 7.21
C GLN A 18 16.56 -20.58 6.97
N TYR A 19 17.86 -20.32 6.79
CA TYR A 19 18.36 -18.97 6.51
C TYR A 19 17.83 -18.44 5.17
N GLN A 20 17.82 -19.27 4.13
CA GLN A 20 17.23 -18.89 2.84
C GLN A 20 15.73 -18.61 2.94
N GLN A 21 14.98 -19.42 3.70
CA GLN A 21 13.56 -19.21 3.92
C GLN A 21 13.30 -17.88 4.65
N LEU A 22 14.06 -17.59 5.71
CA LEU A 22 14.00 -16.31 6.41
C LEU A 22 14.27 -15.14 5.45
N CYS A 23 15.29 -15.24 4.60
CA CYS A 23 15.60 -14.21 3.61
C CYS A 23 14.46 -14.01 2.60
N ARG A 24 13.89 -15.09 2.06
CA ARG A 24 12.77 -15.02 1.11
C ARG A 24 11.53 -14.38 1.74
N GLN A 25 11.11 -14.86 2.90
CA GLN A 25 9.90 -14.36 3.58
C GLN A 25 10.06 -12.90 4.00
N ALA A 26 11.20 -12.52 4.58
CA ALA A 26 11.47 -11.13 4.92
C ALA A 26 11.41 -10.23 3.67
N LYS A 27 11.98 -10.67 2.53
CA LYS A 27 11.93 -9.93 1.26
C LYS A 27 10.51 -9.80 0.71
N LEU A 28 9.71 -10.87 0.73
CA LEU A 28 8.32 -10.88 0.27
C LEU A 28 7.45 -9.88 1.04
N CYS A 29 7.64 -9.79 2.35
CA CYS A 29 6.92 -8.87 3.23
C CYS A 29 7.56 -7.49 3.29
N GLY A 30 8.74 -7.33 2.68
CA GLY A 30 9.43 -6.06 2.59
C GLY A 30 10.14 -5.59 3.83
N LEU A 31 10.53 -6.52 4.68
CA LEU A 31 11.15 -6.31 5.97
C LEU A 31 12.62 -6.76 5.91
N CYS A 32 13.45 -6.20 6.79
CA CYS A 32 14.72 -6.84 7.10
C CYS A 32 14.47 -8.09 7.96
N LYS A 33 15.44 -9.01 8.00
CA LYS A 33 15.35 -10.25 8.80
C LYS A 33 14.95 -10.00 10.25
N ARG A 34 15.58 -8.99 10.89
CA ARG A 34 15.25 -8.57 12.26
C ARG A 34 13.78 -8.13 12.39
N ALA A 35 13.31 -7.26 11.51
CA ALA A 35 11.94 -6.74 11.58
C ALA A 35 10.90 -7.85 11.31
N TYR A 36 11.22 -8.81 10.44
CA TYR A 36 10.39 -9.98 10.20
C TYR A 36 10.28 -10.86 11.45
N ILE A 37 11.41 -11.21 12.08
CA ILE A 37 11.44 -12.02 13.31
C ILE A 37 10.70 -11.31 14.46
N VAL A 38 10.97 -10.03 14.67
CA VAL A 38 10.29 -9.25 15.73
C VAL A 38 8.77 -9.25 15.53
N ARG A 39 8.28 -9.06 14.29
CA ARG A 39 6.84 -9.13 14.03
C ARG A 39 6.24 -10.51 14.29
N LEU A 40 6.97 -11.58 13.98
CA LEU A 40 6.53 -12.94 14.30
C LEU A 40 6.41 -13.12 15.82
N ILE A 41 7.38 -12.65 16.59
CA ILE A 41 7.37 -12.71 18.07
C ILE A 41 6.22 -11.88 18.64
N ASP A 42 6.01 -10.67 18.12
CA ASP A 42 4.94 -9.76 18.55
C ASP A 42 3.55 -10.23 18.09
N GLY A 43 3.44 -11.34 17.34
CA GLY A 43 2.17 -11.79 16.74
C GLY A 43 1.56 -10.79 15.75
N THR A 44 2.35 -9.84 15.26
CA THR A 44 1.86 -8.80 14.35
C THR A 44 1.60 -9.40 12.97
N PRO A 45 0.42 -9.18 12.37
CA PRO A 45 0.14 -9.70 11.03
C PRO A 45 1.19 -9.29 10.01
N ILE A 46 1.80 -10.28 9.36
CA ILE A 46 2.77 -10.06 8.28
C ILE A 46 2.05 -10.26 6.95
N ARG A 47 1.94 -9.17 6.19
CA ARG A 47 1.36 -9.20 4.83
C ARG A 47 2.48 -9.17 3.80
N ALA A 48 2.31 -9.91 2.72
CA ALA A 48 3.16 -9.77 1.55
C ALA A 48 3.07 -8.33 1.01
N ARG A 49 4.14 -7.86 0.36
CA ARG A 49 4.07 -6.61 -0.39
C ARG A 49 3.01 -6.74 -1.48
N PRO A 50 2.21 -5.70 -1.73
CA PRO A 50 1.35 -5.67 -2.91
C PRO A 50 2.18 -5.91 -4.16
N SER A 51 1.63 -6.67 -5.12
CA SER A 51 2.26 -6.89 -6.42
C SER A 51 2.48 -5.55 -7.13
N GLN A 52 3.38 -5.54 -8.12
CA GLN A 52 3.60 -4.33 -8.92
C GLN A 52 2.32 -3.89 -9.64
N GLU A 53 1.49 -4.84 -10.06
CA GLU A 53 0.18 -4.58 -10.68
C GLU A 53 -0.75 -3.85 -9.71
N ILE A 54 -0.89 -4.33 -8.47
CA ILE A 54 -1.71 -3.66 -7.44
C ILE A 54 -1.18 -2.24 -7.15
N LYS A 55 0.14 -2.05 -7.15
CA LYS A 55 0.74 -0.71 -6.98
C LYS A 55 0.44 0.21 -8.16
N ASN A 56 0.48 -0.31 -9.39
CA ASN A 56 0.16 0.45 -10.59
C ASN A 56 -1.31 0.87 -10.57
N LEU A 57 -2.23 -0.07 -10.29
CA LEU A 57 -3.65 0.21 -10.14
C LEU A 57 -3.92 1.28 -9.07
N ARG A 58 -3.28 1.17 -7.90
CA ARG A 58 -3.40 2.21 -6.86
C ARG A 58 -2.88 3.57 -7.32
N THR A 59 -1.80 3.60 -8.10
CA THR A 59 -1.25 4.83 -8.68
C THR A 59 -2.22 5.46 -9.66
N GLU A 60 -2.83 4.66 -10.53
CA GLU A 60 -3.84 5.11 -11.49
C GLU A 60 -5.07 5.70 -10.80
N ILE A 61 -5.61 5.01 -9.79
CA ILE A 61 -6.70 5.51 -8.94
C ILE A 61 -6.33 6.86 -8.31
N HIS A 62 -5.08 7.02 -7.84
CA HIS A 62 -4.61 8.28 -7.27
C HIS A 62 -4.61 9.42 -8.30
N HIS A 63 -4.13 9.17 -9.52
CA HIS A 63 -4.16 10.16 -10.59
C HIS A 63 -5.59 10.57 -10.96
N ILE A 64 -6.51 9.62 -11.06
CA ILE A 64 -7.93 9.90 -11.30
C ILE A 64 -8.52 10.73 -10.16
N GLY A 65 -8.25 10.35 -8.91
CA GLY A 65 -8.67 11.11 -7.72
C GLY A 65 -8.17 12.55 -7.73
N ASN A 66 -6.93 12.78 -8.18
CA ASN A 66 -6.39 14.14 -8.32
C ASN A 66 -7.15 14.96 -9.38
N ASN A 67 -7.58 14.35 -10.48
CA ASN A 67 -8.40 15.01 -11.50
C ASN A 67 -9.80 15.37 -10.96
N ILE A 68 -10.43 14.44 -10.24
CA ILE A 68 -11.72 14.68 -9.57
C ILE A 68 -11.59 15.84 -8.56
N ASN A 69 -10.51 15.85 -7.78
CA ASN A 69 -10.26 16.92 -6.81
C ASN A 69 -10.03 18.29 -7.48
N GLN A 70 -9.42 18.31 -8.68
CA GLN A 70 -9.31 19.53 -9.48
C GLN A 70 -10.68 20.04 -9.92
N ILE A 71 -11.54 19.15 -10.44
CA ILE A 71 -12.91 19.48 -10.82
C ILE A 71 -13.69 20.02 -9.61
N ALA A 72 -13.61 19.36 -8.46
CA ALA A 72 -14.27 19.79 -7.24
C ALA A 72 -13.81 21.21 -6.81
N ARG A 73 -12.51 21.52 -6.93
CA ARG A 73 -12.01 22.88 -6.67
C ARG A 73 -12.56 23.90 -7.67
N SER A 74 -12.62 23.57 -8.96
CA SER A 74 -13.24 24.44 -9.98
C SER A 74 -14.72 24.68 -9.70
N VAL A 75 -15.45 23.66 -9.21
CA VAL A 75 -16.85 23.78 -8.80
C VAL A 75 -16.97 24.71 -7.60
N ASN A 76 -16.15 24.51 -6.57
CA ASN A 76 -16.15 25.36 -5.37
C ASN A 76 -15.78 26.83 -5.71
N ALA A 77 -14.98 27.05 -6.74
CA ALA A 77 -14.65 28.38 -7.24
C ALA A 77 -15.73 28.99 -8.16
N GLY A 78 -16.80 28.25 -8.48
CA GLY A 78 -17.89 28.72 -9.33
C GLY A 78 -17.55 28.82 -10.82
N ILE A 79 -16.43 28.25 -11.25
CA ILE A 79 -15.93 28.33 -12.65
C ILE A 79 -16.13 27.03 -13.44
N ALA A 80 -16.62 25.97 -12.79
CA ALA A 80 -16.85 24.70 -13.45
C ALA A 80 -18.06 24.76 -14.38
N THR A 81 -17.93 24.05 -15.51
CA THR A 81 -19.00 23.87 -16.49
C THR A 81 -19.81 22.60 -16.20
N ALA A 82 -20.96 22.46 -16.87
CA ALA A 82 -21.71 21.20 -16.86
C ALA A 82 -20.91 20.02 -17.45
N GLU A 83 -19.92 20.30 -18.32
CA GLU A 83 -19.02 19.28 -18.85
C GLU A 83 -18.04 18.79 -17.79
N ASP A 84 -17.48 19.69 -16.98
CA ASP A 84 -16.61 19.32 -15.87
C ASP A 84 -17.32 18.41 -14.87
N ALA A 85 -18.60 18.70 -14.58
CA ALA A 85 -19.41 17.84 -13.73
C ALA A 85 -19.62 16.44 -14.34
N ARG A 86 -19.95 16.36 -15.63
CA ARG A 86 -20.07 15.07 -16.35
C ARG A 86 -18.76 14.29 -16.35
N ARG A 87 -17.65 14.98 -16.57
CA ARG A 87 -16.31 14.39 -16.51
C ARG A 87 -15.99 13.88 -15.11
N GLY A 88 -16.35 14.63 -14.07
CA GLY A 88 -16.22 14.20 -12.68
C GLY A 88 -16.96 12.89 -12.40
N LEU A 89 -18.21 12.78 -12.88
CA LEU A 89 -19.01 11.56 -12.74
C LEU A 89 -18.36 10.36 -13.48
N PHE A 90 -17.94 10.56 -14.73
CA PHE A 90 -17.24 9.51 -15.49
C PHE A 90 -15.97 9.02 -14.79
N LEU A 91 -15.19 9.93 -14.21
CA LEU A 91 -13.98 9.58 -13.47
C LEU A 91 -14.29 8.79 -12.19
N LEU A 92 -15.40 9.09 -11.51
CA LEU A 92 -15.87 8.30 -10.36
C LEU A 92 -16.22 6.87 -10.77
N ASP A 93 -16.92 6.68 -11.89
CA ASP A 93 -17.24 5.35 -12.42
C ASP A 93 -15.95 4.55 -12.73
N LYS A 94 -14.93 5.21 -13.30
CA LYS A 94 -13.63 4.60 -13.54
C LYS A 94 -12.90 4.19 -12.27
N VAL A 95 -13.00 4.98 -11.19
CA VAL A 95 -12.47 4.57 -9.88
C VAL A 95 -13.17 3.30 -9.38
N TYR A 96 -14.49 3.20 -9.51
CA TYR A 96 -15.23 2.00 -9.12
C TYR A 96 -14.78 0.76 -9.90
N GLU A 97 -14.62 0.87 -11.22
CA GLU A 97 -14.11 -0.22 -12.05
C GLU A 97 -12.73 -0.70 -11.60
N LEU A 98 -11.78 0.22 -11.38
CA LEU A 98 -10.42 -0.10 -10.95
C LEU A 98 -10.39 -0.66 -9.51
N MET A 99 -11.23 -0.14 -8.62
CA MET A 99 -11.35 -0.68 -7.26
C MET A 99 -11.87 -2.12 -7.27
N TYR A 100 -12.80 -2.46 -8.16
CA TYR A 100 -13.27 -3.83 -8.32
C TYR A 100 -12.15 -4.78 -8.75
N GLN A 101 -11.29 -4.35 -9.69
CA GLN A 101 -10.11 -5.13 -10.11
C GLN A 101 -9.10 -5.34 -8.95
N VAL A 102 -8.93 -4.35 -8.08
CA VAL A 102 -8.06 -4.48 -6.90
C VAL A 102 -8.65 -5.42 -5.85
N ALA A 103 -9.98 -5.42 -5.69
CA ALA A 103 -10.69 -6.26 -4.72
C ALA A 103 -10.82 -7.73 -5.18
N ASN A 104 -10.93 -7.95 -6.49
CA ASN A 104 -10.97 -9.26 -7.15
C ASN A 104 -9.77 -9.41 -8.11
N PRO A 105 -8.55 -9.63 -7.57
CA PRO A 105 -7.34 -9.80 -8.37
C PRO A 105 -7.31 -11.10 -9.18
#